data_AF-A0A2Z6LT10-F1
#
_entry.id   AF-A0A2Z6LT10-F1
#
_cell.length_a   1.000
_cell.length_b   1.000
_cell.length_c   1.000
_cell.angle_alpha   90.00
_cell.angle_beta   90.00
_cell.angle_gamma   90.00
#
_symmetry.space_group_name_H-M   'P 1'
#
loop_
_entity.id
_entity.type
_entity.pdbx_description
1 polymer ?
#
loop_
_entity_poly.entity_id
_entity_poly.type
_entity_poly.pdbx_seq_one_letter_code
_entity_poly.pdbx_strand_id
1 'polypeptide(L)'
;VGGTVNWVAYEKVSNSSYGRVIVSLDLKTELYGKLSHPDDLEKDYWDLGMFRDCLCIFASALNQNTRRYNTFLDIWIMKEYGIKESWTKLYNVPYVENQYTSPKTVYISDDDQVLFGFYDLINNNQYQLAVYNSKNGNVKIPKIQYIDSKMNRKVYVESLISLP
;
A
#
# COMPACT_ATOMS: atom_id res chain seq x y z
N VAL A 1 4.36 -11.36 7.78
CA VAL A 1 3.23 -12.05 8.44
C VAL A 1 3.80 -13.18 9.28
N GLY A 2 3.32 -13.42 10.51
CA GLY A 2 3.74 -14.61 11.30
C GLY A 2 5.24 -14.84 11.42
N GLY A 3 6.04 -13.79 11.62
CA GLY A 3 7.52 -13.86 11.66
C GLY A 3 8.24 -13.46 10.37
N THR A 4 7.55 -13.26 9.25
CA THR A 4 8.18 -12.83 7.98
C THR A 4 8.20 -11.31 7.77
N VAL A 5 9.34 -10.80 7.30
CA VAL A 5 9.52 -9.42 6.80
C VAL A 5 9.29 -9.41 5.28
N ASN A 6 8.47 -8.48 4.78
CA ASN A 6 8.06 -8.41 3.38
C ASN A 6 8.28 -7.01 2.81
N TRP A 7 8.84 -6.91 1.60
CA TRP A 7 9.06 -5.63 0.93
C TRP A 7 8.95 -5.73 -0.60
N VAL A 8 8.75 -4.58 -1.24
CA VAL A 8 8.81 -4.47 -2.71
C VAL A 8 10.27 -4.35 -3.14
N ALA A 9 10.71 -5.25 -4.02
CA ALA A 9 11.97 -5.13 -4.75
C ALA A 9 11.69 -4.89 -6.24
N TYR A 10 12.74 -4.51 -6.98
CA TYR A 10 12.69 -4.35 -8.44
C TYR A 10 13.51 -5.46 -9.10
N GLU A 11 12.90 -6.18 -10.04
CA GLU A 11 13.56 -7.25 -10.81
C GLU A 11 13.64 -6.85 -12.28
N LYS A 12 14.77 -7.14 -12.94
CA LYS A 12 14.98 -6.81 -14.35
C LYS A 12 14.13 -7.74 -15.23
N VAL A 13 13.14 -7.17 -15.93
CA VAL A 13 12.24 -7.89 -16.85
C VAL A 13 12.76 -7.84 -18.29
N SER A 14 13.43 -6.75 -18.67
CA SER A 14 14.10 -6.63 -19.97
C SER A 14 15.36 -5.76 -19.87
N ASN A 15 16.06 -5.50 -20.97
CA ASN A 15 17.21 -4.60 -20.96
C ASN A 15 16.90 -3.13 -20.59
N SER A 16 15.64 -2.72 -20.63
CA SER A 16 15.21 -1.35 -20.30
C SER A 16 14.04 -1.27 -19.31
N SER A 17 13.52 -2.40 -18.80
CA SER A 17 12.37 -2.43 -17.87
C SER A 17 12.63 -3.28 -16.62
N TYR A 18 12.10 -2.78 -15.50
CA TYR A 18 12.09 -3.45 -14.21
C TYR A 18 10.65 -3.65 -13.74
N GLY A 19 10.31 -4.87 -13.34
CA GLY A 19 9.05 -5.19 -12.66
C GLY A 19 9.18 -5.01 -11.15
N ARG A 20 8.05 -4.78 -10.47
CA ARG A 20 7.96 -4.86 -9.00
C ARG A 20 7.74 -6.33 -8.61
N VAL A 21 8.45 -6.82 -7.59
CA VAL A 21 8.25 -8.16 -7.01
C VAL A 21 8.16 -8.09 -5.50
N ILE A 22 7.40 -9.00 -4.88
CA ILE A 22 7.36 -9.14 -3.42
C ILE A 22 8.50 -10.06 -3.00
N VAL A 23 9.37 -9.59 -2.12
CA VAL A 23 10.40 -10.40 -1.46
C VAL A 23 10.00 -10.60 0.00
N SER A 24 10.16 -11.82 0.49
CA SER A 24 9.95 -12.24 1.87
C SER A 24 11.26 -12.75 2.46
N LEU A 25 11.52 -12.43 3.73
CA LEU A 25 12.50 -13.08 4.58
C LEU A 25 11.79 -13.67 5.80
N ASP A 26 11.97 -14.96 6.04
CA ASP A 26 11.55 -15.62 7.29
C ASP A 26 12.63 -15.43 8.36
N LEU A 27 12.29 -14.75 9.46
CA LEU A 27 13.23 -14.47 10.55
C LEU A 27 13.52 -15.68 11.46
N LYS A 28 12.79 -16.79 11.31
CA LYS A 28 12.99 -18.02 12.08
C LYS A 28 13.86 -19.04 11.33
N THR A 29 13.75 -19.10 10.00
CA THR A 29 14.53 -20.03 9.17
C THR A 29 15.69 -19.35 8.42
N GLU A 30 15.76 -18.01 8.46
CA GLU A 30 16.69 -17.16 7.70
C GLU A 30 16.58 -17.32 6.16
N LEU A 31 15.54 -18.03 5.69
CA LEU A 31 15.28 -18.25 4.27
C LEU A 31 14.58 -17.04 3.65
N TYR A 32 15.08 -16.61 2.49
CA TYR A 32 14.45 -15.60 1.66
C TYR A 32 13.78 -16.23 0.43
N GLY A 33 12.72 -15.59 -0.06
CA GLY A 33 11.97 -16.06 -1.22
C GLY A 33 11.17 -14.93 -1.88
N LYS A 34 10.54 -15.24 -3.01
CA LYS A 34 9.59 -14.34 -3.68
C LYS A 34 8.16 -14.78 -3.36
N LEU A 35 7.25 -13.83 -3.23
CA LEU A 35 5.81 -14.10 -3.23
C LEU A 35 5.17 -13.62 -4.53
N SER A 36 4.22 -14.40 -5.04
CA SER A 36 3.38 -13.97 -6.17
C SER A 36 2.45 -12.82 -5.75
N HIS A 37 2.27 -11.85 -6.63
CA HIS A 37 1.22 -10.84 -6.53
C HIS A 37 -0.06 -11.32 -7.28
N PRO A 38 -1.22 -10.63 -7.18
CA PRO A 38 -2.40 -10.93 -8.00
C PRO A 38 -2.09 -10.78 -9.49
N ASP A 39 -2.75 -11.55 -10.36
CA ASP A 39 -2.60 -11.41 -11.82
C ASP A 39 -3.19 -10.08 -12.33
N ASP A 40 -4.38 -9.70 -11.84
CA ASP A 40 -5.07 -8.44 -12.21
C ASP A 40 -4.40 -7.16 -11.63
N LEU A 41 -3.12 -7.23 -11.27
CA LEU A 41 -2.35 -6.10 -10.74
C LEU A 41 -1.78 -5.24 -11.88
N GLU A 42 -2.66 -4.75 -12.75
CA GLU A 42 -2.36 -3.91 -13.95
C GLU A 42 -1.83 -2.49 -13.62
N LYS A 43 -1.22 -2.28 -12.45
CA LYS A 43 -0.99 -0.95 -11.88
C LYS A 43 0.50 -0.65 -11.65
N ASP A 44 1.05 0.28 -12.44
CA ASP A 44 2.45 0.71 -12.44
C ASP A 44 3.05 1.05 -11.04
N TYR A 45 2.27 1.67 -10.15
CA TYR A 45 2.69 1.96 -8.77
C TYR A 45 1.96 1.05 -7.78
N TRP A 46 2.70 0.22 -7.05
CA TRP A 46 2.18 -0.40 -5.83
C TRP A 46 3.23 -0.53 -4.73
N ASP A 47 2.74 -0.55 -3.48
CA ASP A 47 3.52 -0.68 -2.25
C ASP A 47 2.79 -1.65 -1.28
N LEU A 48 3.51 -2.15 -0.27
CA LEU A 48 3.00 -3.15 0.68
C LEU A 48 2.55 -2.53 2.00
N GLY A 49 1.67 -3.26 2.70
CA GLY A 49 1.38 -3.02 4.10
C GLY A 49 0.66 -4.20 4.75
N MET A 50 0.05 -3.96 5.91
CA MET A 50 -0.60 -4.98 6.73
C MET A 50 -1.98 -4.49 7.20
N PHE A 51 -2.96 -5.39 7.20
CA PHE A 51 -4.32 -5.22 7.76
C PHE A 51 -4.87 -6.58 8.22
N ARG A 52 -5.46 -6.66 9.43
CA ARG A 52 -5.95 -7.91 10.07
C ARG A 52 -4.96 -9.08 9.90
N ASP A 53 -3.69 -8.82 10.23
CA ASP A 53 -2.50 -9.69 10.08
C ASP A 53 -2.21 -10.29 8.69
N CYS A 54 -3.01 -9.96 7.69
CA CYS A 54 -2.77 -10.30 6.28
C CYS A 54 -1.79 -9.32 5.63
N LEU A 55 -1.06 -9.80 4.62
CA LEU A 55 -0.27 -8.93 3.73
C LEU A 55 -1.22 -8.22 2.74
N CYS A 56 -1.01 -6.92 2.54
CA CYS A 56 -1.79 -6.10 1.62
C CYS A 56 -0.92 -5.44 0.55
N ILE A 57 -1.49 -5.30 -0.65
CA ILE A 57 -0.94 -4.46 -1.73
C ILE A 57 -1.85 -3.26 -1.91
N PHE A 58 -1.25 -2.07 -1.96
CA PHE A 58 -1.90 -0.80 -2.26
C PHE A 58 -1.45 -0.35 -3.63
N ALA A 59 -2.38 -0.19 -4.59
CA ALA A 59 -2.05 -0.11 -6.01
C ALA A 59 -2.78 1.02 -6.75
N SER A 60 -2.00 1.84 -7.47
CA SER A 60 -2.48 2.91 -8.35
C SER A 60 -1.79 2.87 -9.72
N ALA A 61 -2.56 3.01 -10.79
CA ALA A 61 -2.03 3.09 -12.15
C ALA A 61 -1.64 4.54 -12.48
N LEU A 62 -0.60 4.76 -13.30
CA LEU A 62 -0.36 6.07 -13.88
C LEU A 62 -1.12 6.18 -15.20
N ASN A 63 -1.94 7.22 -15.40
CA ASN A 63 -2.37 7.57 -16.74
C ASN A 63 -1.18 8.22 -17.46
N GLN A 64 -0.51 7.44 -18.31
CA GLN A 64 0.75 7.85 -18.94
C GLN A 64 0.57 9.04 -19.90
N ASN A 65 -0.63 9.22 -20.47
CA ASN A 65 -0.96 10.36 -21.34
C ASN A 65 -1.08 11.68 -20.58
N THR A 66 -1.70 11.68 -19.39
CA THR A 66 -1.87 12.89 -18.57
C THR A 66 -0.78 13.09 -17.51
N ARG A 67 0.04 12.06 -17.28
CA ARG A 67 1.00 11.94 -16.16
C ARG A 67 0.37 12.11 -14.77
N ARG A 68 -0.95 11.94 -14.66
CA ARG A 68 -1.68 11.89 -13.37
C ARG A 68 -1.90 10.43 -12.96
N TYR A 69 -1.78 10.11 -11.67
CA TYR A 69 -2.21 8.79 -11.20
C TYR A 69 -3.75 8.67 -11.33
N ASN A 70 -4.20 7.45 -11.62
CA ASN A 70 -5.54 7.14 -12.09
C ASN A 70 -6.59 7.23 -10.96
N THR A 71 -7.87 7.33 -11.32
CA THR A 71 -8.98 7.74 -10.43
C THR A 71 -9.28 6.79 -9.25
N PHE A 72 -8.57 5.66 -9.11
CA PHE A 72 -8.84 4.66 -8.07
C PHE A 72 -7.57 4.02 -7.49
N LEU A 73 -7.52 3.97 -6.15
CA LEU A 73 -6.57 3.19 -5.36
C LEU A 73 -7.19 1.82 -5.07
N ASP A 74 -6.56 0.75 -5.56
CA ASP A 74 -7.00 -0.62 -5.27
C ASP A 74 -6.26 -1.14 -4.05
N ILE A 75 -6.99 -1.86 -3.20
CA ILE A 75 -6.48 -2.49 -1.99
C ILE A 75 -6.73 -3.99 -2.11
N TRP A 76 -5.65 -4.76 -2.16
CA TRP A 76 -5.68 -6.22 -2.21
C TRP A 76 -5.23 -6.80 -0.86
N ILE A 77 -5.78 -7.95 -0.49
CA ILE A 77 -5.45 -8.68 0.73
C ILE A 77 -5.14 -10.16 0.40
N MET A 78 -3.99 -10.65 0.89
CA MET A 78 -3.59 -12.06 0.82
C MET A 78 -4.14 -12.77 2.05
N LYS A 79 -5.25 -13.50 1.89
CA LYS A 79 -5.94 -14.16 3.01
C LYS A 79 -5.14 -15.33 3.59
N GLU A 80 -4.38 -16.03 2.75
CA GLU A 80 -3.54 -17.17 3.13
C GLU A 80 -2.11 -16.86 2.71
N TYR A 81 -1.21 -16.72 3.68
CA TYR A 81 0.12 -16.19 3.43
C TYR A 81 0.95 -17.10 2.51
N GLY A 82 1.44 -16.53 1.42
CA GLY A 82 2.19 -17.23 0.37
C GLY A 82 1.32 -17.84 -0.75
N ILE A 83 0.01 -17.99 -0.54
CA ILE A 83 -0.91 -18.55 -1.54
C ILE A 83 -1.37 -17.43 -2.48
N LYS A 84 -1.00 -17.52 -3.77
CA LYS A 84 -1.31 -16.52 -4.80
C LYS A 84 -2.82 -16.37 -4.99
N GLU A 85 -3.53 -17.48 -5.01
CA GLU A 85 -4.97 -17.61 -5.25
C GLU A 85 -5.80 -17.01 -4.10
N SER A 86 -5.18 -16.73 -2.95
CA SER A 86 -5.81 -16.09 -1.80
C SER A 86 -5.91 -14.55 -1.91
N TRP A 87 -5.22 -13.95 -2.89
CA TRP A 87 -5.29 -12.51 -3.16
C TRP A 87 -6.71 -12.11 -3.58
N THR A 88 -7.38 -11.34 -2.72
CA THR A 88 -8.71 -10.78 -3.00
C THR A 88 -8.64 -9.26 -3.08
N LYS A 89 -9.29 -8.64 -4.08
CA LYS A 89 -9.48 -7.18 -4.09
C LYS A 89 -10.51 -6.83 -3.03
N LEU A 90 -10.09 -6.07 -2.03
CA LEU A 90 -10.87 -5.75 -0.83
C LEU A 90 -11.62 -4.42 -0.96
N TYR A 91 -10.93 -3.38 -1.43
CA TYR A 91 -11.53 -2.06 -1.68
C TYR A 91 -11.02 -1.46 -2.99
N ASN A 92 -11.86 -0.62 -3.60
CA ASN A 92 -11.52 0.27 -4.72
C ASN A 92 -11.88 1.69 -4.25
N VAL A 93 -10.86 2.44 -3.81
CA VAL A 93 -11.03 3.75 -3.18
C VAL A 93 -10.99 4.83 -4.26
N PRO A 94 -12.06 5.63 -4.46
CA PRO A 94 -12.06 6.70 -5.43
C PRO A 94 -11.12 7.83 -5.00
N TYR A 95 -10.37 8.37 -5.95
CA TYR A 95 -9.67 9.64 -5.79
C TYR A 95 -10.70 10.77 -5.81
N VAL A 96 -10.60 11.70 -4.87
CA VAL A 96 -11.27 13.00 -4.99
C VAL A 96 -10.49 13.85 -6.00
N GLU A 97 -11.17 14.73 -6.73
CA GLU A 97 -10.57 15.48 -7.83
C GLU A 97 -9.29 16.24 -7.43
N ASN A 98 -8.33 16.30 -8.36
CA ASN A 98 -7.05 17.01 -8.23
C ASN A 98 -6.11 16.54 -7.10
N GLN A 99 -6.36 15.36 -6.54
CA GLN A 99 -5.44 14.70 -5.59
C GLN A 99 -4.43 13.80 -6.30
N TYR A 100 -3.17 13.82 -5.85
CA TYR A 100 -2.17 12.78 -6.18
C TYR A 100 -1.94 11.91 -4.94
N THR A 101 -2.40 10.66 -4.92
CA THR A 101 -1.89 9.68 -3.95
C THR A 101 -0.68 8.96 -4.52
N SER A 102 0.37 8.82 -3.70
CA SER A 102 1.35 7.76 -3.86
C SER A 102 0.83 6.55 -3.06
N PRO A 103 0.98 5.30 -3.51
CA PRO A 103 0.30 4.12 -2.91
C PRO A 103 0.64 3.80 -1.45
N LYS A 104 1.40 4.63 -0.73
CA LYS A 104 1.59 4.52 0.72
C LYS A 104 0.30 4.91 1.46
N THR A 105 -0.65 3.99 1.48
CA THR A 105 -1.76 4.01 2.44
C THR A 105 -1.19 3.84 3.84
N VAL A 106 -1.61 4.70 4.76
CA VAL A 106 -1.02 4.78 6.10
C VAL A 106 -1.55 3.63 6.97
N TYR A 107 -2.86 3.42 6.96
CA TYR A 107 -3.55 2.46 7.84
C TYR A 107 -4.91 2.04 7.26
N ILE A 108 -5.37 0.85 7.62
CA ILE A 108 -6.77 0.43 7.48
C ILE A 108 -7.23 0.01 8.88
N SER A 109 -8.39 0.53 9.28
CA SER A 109 -9.01 0.32 10.59
C SER A 109 -9.96 -0.87 10.62
N ASP A 110 -10.19 -1.43 11.80
CA ASP A 110 -11.04 -2.61 11.97
C ASP A 110 -12.53 -2.35 11.68
N ASP A 111 -12.99 -1.10 11.64
CA ASP A 111 -14.31 -0.72 11.16
C ASP A 111 -14.33 -0.39 9.64
N ASP A 112 -13.31 -0.85 8.91
CA ASP A 112 -13.19 -0.82 7.45
C ASP A 112 -13.06 0.61 6.86
N GLN A 113 -12.49 1.55 7.63
CA GLN A 113 -12.06 2.87 7.12
C GLN A 113 -10.58 2.85 6.70
N VAL A 114 -10.28 3.44 5.55
CA VAL A 114 -8.94 3.50 4.94
C VAL A 114 -8.36 4.89 5.12
N LEU A 115 -7.22 5.00 5.82
CA LEU A 115 -6.45 6.23 5.97
C LEU A 115 -5.33 6.25 4.92
N PHE A 116 -5.45 7.11 3.91
CA PHE A 116 -4.46 7.30 2.86
C PHE A 116 -3.98 8.76 2.79
N GLY A 117 -2.78 8.96 2.23
CA GLY A 117 -2.19 10.29 2.11
C GLY A 117 -2.00 10.72 0.65
N PHE A 118 -2.24 12.00 0.40
CA PHE A 118 -2.26 12.60 -0.93
C PHE A 118 -1.59 13.96 -0.94
N TYR A 119 -1.17 14.43 -2.11
CA TYR A 119 -0.77 15.81 -2.35
C TYR A 119 -1.94 16.56 -2.99
N ASP A 120 -2.27 17.71 -2.42
CA ASP A 120 -3.26 18.65 -2.96
C ASP A 120 -2.60 19.49 -4.06
N LEU A 121 -2.89 19.17 -5.32
CA LEU A 121 -2.27 19.81 -6.49
C LEU A 121 -2.74 21.27 -6.71
N ILE A 122 -3.74 21.73 -5.96
CA ILE A 122 -4.25 23.11 -6.05
C ILE A 122 -3.62 23.95 -4.93
N ASN A 123 -3.65 23.46 -3.68
CA ASN A 123 -3.22 24.20 -2.51
C ASN A 123 -1.74 23.89 -2.18
N ASN A 124 -0.83 24.58 -2.87
CA ASN A 124 0.62 24.61 -2.61
C ASN A 124 1.33 23.24 -2.65
N ASN A 125 0.73 22.20 -3.24
CA ASN A 125 1.25 20.82 -3.22
C ASN A 125 1.55 20.32 -1.80
N GLN A 126 0.71 20.69 -0.83
CA GLN A 126 0.82 20.20 0.55
C GLN A 126 0.35 18.74 0.66
N TYR A 127 1.02 17.97 1.52
CA TYR A 127 0.62 16.60 1.81
C TYR A 127 -0.49 16.60 2.87
N GLN A 128 -1.60 15.93 2.56
CA GLN A 128 -2.79 15.83 3.39
C GLN A 128 -3.17 14.36 3.58
N LEU A 129 -4.03 14.09 4.56
CA LEU A 129 -4.60 12.77 4.81
C LEU A 129 -6.09 12.77 4.50
N ALA A 130 -6.59 11.65 3.99
CA ALA A 130 -8.00 11.40 3.76
C ALA A 130 -8.41 10.07 4.39
N VAL A 131 -9.62 10.03 4.92
CA VAL A 131 -10.27 8.83 5.47
C VAL A 131 -11.42 8.46 4.54
N TYR A 132 -11.31 7.32 3.86
CA TYR A 132 -12.40 6.73 3.09
C TYR A 132 -13.14 5.69 3.92
N ASN A 133 -14.46 5.80 4.02
CA ASN A 133 -15.31 4.82 4.69
C ASN A 133 -15.90 3.86 3.65
N SER A 134 -15.44 2.60 3.64
CA SER A 134 -15.85 1.61 2.63
C SER A 134 -17.34 1.23 2.69
N LYS A 135 -17.98 1.39 3.85
CA LYS A 135 -19.39 1.00 4.08
C LYS A 135 -20.40 1.97 3.48
N ASN A 136 -20.00 3.21 3.17
CA ASN A 136 -20.86 4.22 2.57
C ASN A 136 -20.19 5.07 1.46
N GLY A 137 -18.96 4.74 1.07
CA GLY A 137 -18.21 5.39 -0.02
C GLY A 137 -17.67 6.79 0.29
N ASN A 138 -17.96 7.37 1.46
CA ASN A 138 -17.61 8.76 1.75
C ASN A 138 -16.11 8.93 2.04
N VAL A 139 -15.49 9.94 1.41
CA VAL A 139 -14.16 10.44 1.75
C VAL A 139 -14.29 11.66 2.66
N LYS A 140 -13.51 11.71 3.74
CA LYS A 140 -13.38 12.87 4.65
C LYS A 140 -11.93 13.30 4.72
N ILE A 141 -11.68 14.61 4.59
CA ILE A 141 -10.35 15.22 4.77
C ILE A 141 -10.33 15.88 6.17
N PRO A 142 -9.76 15.24 7.20
CA PRO A 142 -9.62 15.85 8.52
C PRO A 142 -8.64 17.03 8.49
N LYS A 143 -8.96 18.09 9.24
CA LYS A 143 -8.09 19.28 9.39
C LYS A 143 -6.91 19.00 10.33
N ILE A 144 -5.98 18.16 9.87
CA ILE A 144 -4.71 17.89 10.55
C ILE A 144 -3.67 18.92 10.07
N GLN A 145 -3.04 19.61 11.01
CA GLN A 145 -2.00 20.61 10.74
C GLN A 145 -0.60 19.98 10.80
N TYR A 146 0.42 20.66 10.27
CA TYR A 146 1.84 20.30 10.39
C TYR A 146 2.25 18.93 9.80
N ILE A 147 1.62 18.52 8.68
CA ILE A 147 2.09 17.34 7.92
C ILE A 147 3.09 17.74 6.83
N ASP A 148 4.30 18.13 7.26
CA ASP A 148 5.32 18.73 6.39
C ASP A 148 5.88 17.77 5.31
N SER A 149 5.67 16.45 5.43
CA SER A 149 6.16 15.48 4.46
C SER A 149 5.39 14.15 4.45
N LYS A 150 5.64 13.35 3.41
CA LYS A 150 5.06 12.01 3.22
C LYS A 150 5.42 11.07 4.37
N MET A 151 4.41 10.59 5.09
CA MET A 151 4.62 9.61 6.16
C MET A 151 5.23 8.30 5.65
N ASN A 152 6.30 7.84 6.29
CA ASN A 152 6.88 6.52 6.08
C ASN A 152 6.43 5.59 7.22
N ARG A 153 5.50 4.67 6.93
CA ARG A 153 5.08 3.62 7.87
C ARG A 153 6.29 2.77 8.26
N LYS A 154 6.75 2.90 9.50
CA LYS A 154 7.58 1.90 10.18
C LYS A 154 6.65 1.09 11.09
N VAL A 155 6.63 -0.23 10.91
CA VAL A 155 6.03 -1.12 11.91
C VAL A 155 7.09 -1.32 12.98
N TYR A 156 6.84 -0.83 14.18
CA TYR A 156 7.62 -1.22 15.35
C TYR A 156 7.11 -2.59 15.80
N VAL A 157 8.03 -3.55 15.95
CA VAL A 157 7.78 -4.84 16.58
C VAL A 157 8.66 -4.86 17.82
N GLU A 158 8.08 -5.15 18.98
CA GLU A 158 8.86 -5.29 20.21
C GLU A 158 9.84 -6.45 20.09
N SER A 159 10.98 -6.32 20.79
CA SER A 159 12.04 -7.33 20.75
C SER A 159 11.53 -8.67 21.27
N LEU A 160 11.61 -9.71 20.43
CA LEU A 160 11.45 -11.11 20.87
C LEU A 160 12.61 -11.60 21.75
N ILE A 161 13.65 -10.77 21.92
CA ILE A 161 14.75 -10.99 22.85
C ILE A 161 14.46 -10.16 24.12
N SER A 162 14.19 -10.83 25.23
CA SER A 162 14.26 -10.20 26.55
C SER A 162 15.66 -9.65 26.78
N LEU A 163 15.79 -8.40 27.20
CA LEU A 163 17.08 -7.86 27.63
C LEU A 163 17.52 -8.57 28.94
N PRO A 164 18.83 -8.87 29.09
CA PRO A 164 19.38 -9.56 30.25
C PRO A 164 19.48 -8.68 31.50
#